data_AF-A0A2S8ZTJ6-F1
#
_entry.id   AF-A0A2S8ZTJ6-F1
#
_cell.length_a   1.000
_cell.length_b   1.000
_cell.length_c   1.000
_cell.angle_alpha   90.00
_cell.angle_beta   90.00
_cell.angle_gamma   90.00
#
_symmetry.space_group_name_H-M   'P 1'
#
loop_
_entity.id
_entity.type
_entity.pdbx_description
1 polymer ?
#
loop_
_entity_poly.entity_id
_entity_poly.type
_entity_poly.pdbx_seq_one_letter_code
_entity_poly.pdbx_strand_id
1 'polypeptide(L)'
;MKAEKLFIAVALGAYSFLYSQVGIGTPNPDKSSALDVTNTNKGVLIPRILDLSTIPTPANGLLVYDLKRQALAQNIGTSASPNWVPISGNIVKFFYMPSISIDTSTTGTARTKDLFQLYKAQFSTPKVSSTGAPGAIPFFANATDLYYYVTDFDNTVLSNVSIDANGILRYDVIGTATACSFVNIVFVIK
;
A
#
# COMPACT_ATOMS: atom_id res chain seq x y z
N MET A 1 5.87 58.51 37.32
CA MET A 1 5.44 57.31 38.08
C MET A 1 4.15 56.62 37.63
N LYS A 2 3.09 57.30 37.13
CA LYS A 2 1.86 56.61 36.66
C LYS A 2 1.98 56.00 35.25
N ALA A 3 2.73 56.63 34.34
CA ALA A 3 2.91 56.14 32.97
C ALA A 3 3.86 54.93 32.86
N GLU A 4 4.92 54.87 33.67
CA GLU A 4 5.87 53.72 33.69
C GLU A 4 5.19 52.44 34.19
N LYS A 5 4.33 52.54 35.21
CA LYS A 5 3.54 51.39 35.70
C LYS A 5 2.50 50.91 34.69
N LEU A 6 1.99 51.81 33.84
CA LEU A 6 1.06 51.49 32.75
C LEU A 6 1.78 50.79 31.59
N PHE A 7 3.01 51.21 31.25
CA PHE A 7 3.83 50.55 30.23
C PHE A 7 4.21 49.13 30.61
N ILE A 8 4.56 48.89 31.87
CA ILE A 8 4.86 47.54 32.39
C ILE A 8 3.60 46.66 32.37
N ALA A 9 2.43 47.19 32.72
CA ALA A 9 1.17 46.44 32.69
C ALA A 9 0.72 46.06 31.26
N VAL A 10 0.94 46.93 30.27
CA VAL A 10 0.66 46.63 28.85
C VAL A 10 1.67 45.62 28.28
N ALA A 11 2.95 45.70 28.68
CA ALA A 11 3.97 44.71 28.29
C ALA A 11 3.71 43.32 28.90
N LEU A 12 3.13 43.24 30.11
CA LEU A 12 2.68 41.99 30.75
C LEU A 12 1.31 41.49 30.24
N GLY A 13 0.55 42.29 29.49
CA GLY A 13 -0.74 41.90 28.91
C GLY A 13 -0.65 41.24 27.54
N ALA A 14 0.53 41.23 26.91
CA ALA A 14 0.78 40.69 25.58
C ALA A 14 1.33 39.25 25.57
N TYR A 15 1.08 38.46 26.62
CA TYR A 15 1.31 37.01 26.56
C TYR A 15 0.27 36.38 25.62
N SER A 16 0.57 36.41 24.34
CA SER A 16 -0.10 35.57 23.36
C SER A 16 -0.01 34.11 23.83
N PHE A 17 -1.11 33.37 23.74
CA PHE A 17 -1.10 31.92 23.91
C PHE A 17 -0.23 31.31 22.81
N LEU A 18 1.08 31.18 23.05
CA LEU A 18 1.98 30.46 22.17
C LEU A 18 1.67 28.97 22.33
N TYR A 19 0.98 28.40 21.36
CA TYR A 19 0.88 26.95 21.23
C TYR A 19 2.29 26.42 20.92
N SER A 20 2.92 25.75 21.88
CA SER A 20 4.22 25.12 21.66
C SER A 20 4.05 23.80 20.93
N GLN A 21 4.07 23.83 19.60
CA GLN A 21 4.26 22.63 18.77
C GLN A 21 5.63 22.02 19.07
N VAL A 22 5.69 20.69 19.21
CA VAL A 22 6.94 19.98 19.48
C VAL A 22 7.59 19.61 18.16
N GLY A 23 8.69 20.30 17.82
CA GLY A 23 9.56 19.91 16.71
C GLY A 23 10.73 19.06 17.20
N ILE A 24 10.94 17.90 16.59
CA ILE A 24 12.14 17.09 16.78
C ILE A 24 12.90 17.04 15.46
N GLY A 25 14.03 17.72 15.39
CA GLY A 25 14.85 17.79 14.18
C GLY A 25 14.41 18.84 13.15
N THR A 26 13.37 19.62 13.44
CA THR A 26 12.94 20.78 12.65
C THR A 26 12.66 21.99 13.54
N PRO A 27 13.16 23.20 13.21
CA PRO A 27 12.78 24.44 13.89
C PRO A 27 11.42 24.97 13.43
N ASN A 28 10.89 24.47 12.31
CA ASN A 28 9.62 24.87 11.73
C ASN A 28 8.72 23.62 11.58
N PRO A 29 8.16 23.09 12.69
CA PRO A 29 7.16 22.02 12.60
C PRO A 29 6.00 22.44 11.69
N ASP A 30 5.44 21.48 10.95
CA ASP A 30 4.27 21.72 10.12
C ASP A 30 3.11 22.28 10.96
N LYS A 31 2.43 23.32 10.45
CA LYS A 31 1.38 24.04 11.17
C LYS A 31 0.17 23.18 11.52
N SER A 32 -0.02 22.05 10.83
CA SER A 32 -1.07 21.07 11.10
C SER A 32 -0.70 20.04 12.17
N SER A 33 0.52 20.08 12.71
CA SER A 33 1.05 19.09 13.63
C SER A 33 1.23 19.63 15.06
N ALA A 34 0.87 18.83 16.05
CA ALA A 34 1.25 19.08 17.44
C ALA A 34 2.65 18.52 17.75
N LEU A 35 3.08 17.50 17.00
CA LEU A 35 4.41 16.87 17.04
C LEU A 35 4.86 16.62 15.61
N ASP A 36 5.99 17.21 15.21
CA ASP A 36 6.65 16.97 13.93
C ASP A 36 8.04 16.42 14.17
N VAL A 37 8.39 15.32 13.49
CA VAL A 37 9.69 14.66 13.64
C VAL A 37 10.31 14.49 12.28
N THR A 38 11.42 15.19 12.05
CA THR A 38 12.15 15.15 10.79
C THR A 38 13.58 14.65 11.00
N ASN A 39 13.98 13.65 10.23
CA ASN A 39 15.36 13.17 10.19
C ASN A 39 15.62 12.48 8.84
N THR A 40 16.88 12.41 8.40
CA THR A 40 17.24 11.79 7.12
C THR A 40 17.49 10.28 7.22
N ASN A 41 17.79 9.75 8.40
CA ASN A 41 18.15 8.34 8.59
C ASN A 41 17.67 7.70 9.91
N LYS A 42 16.82 8.39 10.69
CA LYS A 42 16.20 7.88 11.92
C LYS A 42 14.68 8.02 11.85
N GLY A 43 13.97 7.11 12.51
CA GLY A 43 12.52 7.13 12.65
C GLY A 43 12.06 7.34 14.09
N VAL A 44 10.76 7.22 14.32
CA VAL A 44 10.13 7.28 15.64
C VAL A 44 9.81 5.86 16.11
N LEU A 45 10.31 5.48 17.28
CA LEU A 45 9.78 4.34 18.01
C LEU A 45 8.56 4.79 18.82
N ILE A 46 7.39 4.35 18.40
CA ILE A 46 6.17 4.43 19.22
C ILE A 46 6.20 3.35 20.33
N PRO A 47 5.35 3.43 21.37
CA PRO A 47 5.32 2.42 22.43
C PRO A 47 5.20 1.00 21.88
N ARG A 48 6.15 0.15 22.25
CA ARG A 48 6.22 -1.27 21.81
C ARG A 48 5.67 -2.14 22.92
N ILE A 49 4.50 -2.73 22.70
CA ILE A 49 3.72 -3.40 23.75
C ILE A 49 3.58 -4.88 23.39
N LEU A 50 3.95 -5.76 24.33
CA LEU A 50 3.82 -7.21 24.14
C LEU A 50 2.38 -7.68 24.30
N ASP A 51 1.66 -7.14 25.28
CA ASP A 51 0.27 -7.49 25.53
C ASP A 51 -0.60 -6.24 25.56
N LEU A 52 -1.39 -6.02 24.51
CA LEU A 52 -2.23 -4.83 24.40
C LEU A 52 -3.33 -4.76 25.45
N SER A 53 -3.65 -5.87 26.14
CA SER A 53 -4.61 -5.89 27.25
C SER A 53 -4.09 -5.16 28.50
N THR A 54 -2.78 -4.93 28.59
CA THR A 54 -2.18 -4.22 29.73
C THR A 54 -2.30 -2.70 29.63
N ILE A 55 -2.84 -2.17 28.53
CA ILE A 55 -3.03 -0.73 28.35
C ILE A 55 -4.37 -0.36 29.01
N PRO A 56 -4.37 0.37 30.15
CA PRO A 56 -5.62 0.76 30.79
C PRO A 56 -6.29 1.87 29.98
N THR A 57 -7.60 1.75 29.77
CA THR A 57 -8.45 2.80 29.16
C THR A 57 -7.88 3.43 27.88
N PRO A 58 -7.42 2.64 26.89
CA PRO A 58 -6.72 3.18 25.72
C PRO A 58 -7.63 4.13 24.94
N ALA A 59 -7.12 5.32 24.59
CA ALA A 59 -7.90 6.27 23.80
C ALA A 59 -8.25 5.69 22.41
N ASN A 60 -9.37 6.15 21.84
CA ASN A 60 -9.64 5.95 20.41
C ASN A 60 -8.52 6.61 19.60
N GLY A 61 -8.03 5.91 18.57
CA GLY A 61 -6.93 6.37 17.73
C GLY A 61 -5.53 6.13 18.29
N LEU A 62 -5.38 5.59 19.51
CA LEU A 62 -4.08 5.30 20.12
C LEU A 62 -3.24 4.37 19.22
N LEU A 63 -2.00 4.76 18.94
CA LEU A 63 -1.04 4.01 18.12
C LEU A 63 0.01 3.32 18.99
N VAL A 64 0.24 2.03 18.74
CA VAL A 64 1.27 1.22 19.41
C VAL A 64 1.89 0.24 18.42
N TYR A 65 3.10 -0.21 18.71
CA TYR A 65 3.69 -1.35 17.98
C TYR A 65 3.42 -2.62 18.78
N ASP A 66 2.58 -3.50 18.25
CA ASP A 66 2.23 -4.79 18.87
C ASP A 66 3.33 -5.82 18.60
N LEU A 67 4.02 -6.26 19.66
CA LEU A 67 5.11 -7.23 19.54
C LEU A 67 4.63 -8.67 19.32
N LYS A 68 3.39 -9.04 19.64
CA LYS A 68 2.85 -10.37 19.30
C LYS A 68 2.55 -10.45 17.81
N ARG A 69 1.96 -9.38 17.25
CA ARG A 69 1.57 -9.32 15.82
C ARG A 69 2.66 -8.77 14.91
N GLN A 70 3.75 -8.23 15.46
CA GLN A 70 4.83 -7.57 14.72
C GLN A 70 4.31 -6.47 13.79
N ALA A 71 3.37 -5.65 14.27
CA ALA A 71 2.68 -4.67 13.44
C ALA A 71 2.37 -3.36 14.19
N LEU A 72 2.31 -2.26 13.43
CA LEU A 72 1.70 -1.02 13.89
C LEU A 72 0.19 -1.24 14.08
N ALA A 73 -0.32 -1.01 15.28
CA ALA A 73 -1.71 -1.21 15.63
C ALA A 73 -2.36 0.10 16.11
N GLN A 74 -3.62 0.28 15.75
CA GLN A 74 -4.47 1.39 16.19
C GLN A 74 -5.66 0.86 16.99
N ASN A 75 -6.01 1.51 18.09
CA ASN A 75 -7.28 1.28 18.74
C ASN A 75 -8.40 2.01 17.98
N ILE A 76 -9.26 1.28 17.28
CA ILE A 76 -10.44 1.85 16.59
C ILE A 76 -11.70 1.81 17.47
N GLY A 77 -11.62 1.19 18.66
CA GLY A 77 -12.70 1.09 19.64
C GLY A 77 -12.76 2.27 20.60
N THR A 78 -13.44 2.08 21.73
CA THR A 78 -13.52 3.09 22.81
C THR A 78 -12.55 2.75 23.94
N SER A 79 -12.35 3.66 24.90
CA SER A 79 -11.56 3.37 26.10
C SER A 79 -12.14 2.25 26.97
N ALA A 80 -13.46 2.05 26.92
CA ALA A 80 -14.14 0.98 27.68
C ALA A 80 -14.14 -0.36 26.93
N SER A 81 -14.06 -0.34 25.60
CA SER A 81 -14.04 -1.52 24.74
C SER A 81 -13.03 -1.30 23.61
N PRO A 82 -11.73 -1.52 23.86
CA PRO A 82 -10.72 -1.37 22.84
C PRO A 82 -10.85 -2.40 21.74
N ASN A 83 -10.59 -1.97 20.51
CA ASN A 83 -10.50 -2.83 19.34
C ASN A 83 -9.20 -2.51 18.60
N TRP A 84 -8.21 -3.38 18.76
CA TRP A 84 -6.87 -3.20 18.20
C TRP A 84 -6.76 -3.80 16.80
N VAL A 85 -6.53 -2.94 15.81
CA VAL A 85 -6.41 -3.34 14.41
C VAL A 85 -4.99 -3.01 13.91
N PRO A 86 -4.25 -3.98 13.34
CA PRO A 86 -3.03 -3.71 12.60
C PRO A 86 -3.31 -2.82 11.39
N ILE A 87 -2.58 -1.71 11.25
CA ILE A 87 -2.74 -0.79 10.10
C ILE A 87 -2.09 -1.36 8.83
N SER A 88 -1.18 -2.33 8.97
CA SER A 88 -0.44 -2.92 7.85
C SER A 88 -0.29 -4.44 7.93
N GLY A 89 -0.92 -5.10 8.91
CA GLY A 89 -0.76 -6.53 9.14
C GLY A 89 -1.74 -7.34 8.28
N ASN A 90 -1.20 -8.12 7.34
CA ASN A 90 -1.91 -9.18 6.63
C ASN A 90 -2.89 -8.76 5.53
N ILE A 91 -2.61 -7.68 4.79
CA ILE A 91 -3.28 -7.50 3.51
C ILE A 91 -2.76 -8.55 2.53
N VAL A 92 -3.68 -9.26 1.89
CA VAL A 92 -3.38 -10.10 0.75
C VAL A 92 -2.87 -9.17 -0.36
N LYS A 93 -1.55 -9.18 -0.57
CA LYS A 93 -0.86 -8.32 -1.54
C LYS A 93 -0.83 -8.94 -2.93
N PHE A 94 -1.93 -9.54 -3.37
CA PHE A 94 -2.00 -10.10 -4.72
C PHE A 94 -3.31 -9.76 -5.39
N PHE A 95 -3.30 -9.78 -6.72
CA PHE A 95 -4.48 -9.69 -7.55
C PHE A 95 -4.33 -10.65 -8.73
N TYR A 96 -5.47 -11.07 -9.29
CA TYR A 96 -5.46 -11.83 -10.53
C TYR A 96 -5.14 -10.91 -11.70
N MET A 97 -4.32 -11.39 -12.62
CA MET A 97 -4.18 -10.75 -13.92
C MET A 97 -5.54 -10.75 -14.65
N PRO A 98 -5.91 -9.68 -15.39
CA PRO A 98 -7.05 -9.74 -16.29
C PRO A 98 -6.95 -10.92 -17.26
N SER A 99 -8.09 -11.52 -17.57
CA SER A 99 -8.14 -12.64 -18.51
C SER A 99 -7.48 -12.28 -19.84
N ILE A 100 -6.53 -13.10 -20.26
CA ILE A 100 -5.88 -12.99 -21.57
C ILE A 100 -6.10 -14.27 -22.37
N SER A 101 -6.22 -14.11 -23.69
CA SER A 101 -6.20 -15.24 -24.61
C SER A 101 -4.78 -15.57 -25.03
N ILE A 102 -4.45 -16.86 -24.98
CA ILE A 102 -3.27 -17.42 -25.62
C ILE A 102 -3.74 -18.05 -26.94
N ASP A 103 -3.24 -17.55 -28.06
CA ASP A 103 -3.53 -18.10 -29.38
C ASP A 103 -2.83 -19.45 -29.55
N THR A 104 -3.66 -20.47 -29.73
CA THR A 104 -3.27 -21.88 -29.87
C THR A 104 -3.73 -22.45 -31.22
N SER A 105 -4.14 -21.60 -32.16
CA SER A 105 -4.62 -21.99 -33.50
C SER A 105 -3.55 -22.68 -34.36
N THR A 106 -2.29 -22.40 -34.08
CA THR A 106 -1.12 -23.00 -34.72
C THR A 106 -0.14 -23.45 -33.65
N THR A 107 0.53 -24.57 -33.88
CA THR A 107 1.67 -24.97 -33.05
C THR A 107 2.85 -24.05 -33.29
N GLY A 108 3.78 -24.00 -32.33
CA GLY A 108 5.00 -23.21 -32.48
C GLY A 108 5.74 -23.03 -31.17
N THR A 109 7.05 -22.84 -31.26
CA THR A 109 7.95 -22.72 -30.11
C THR A 109 8.29 -21.27 -29.82
N ALA A 110 8.81 -21.00 -28.61
CA ALA A 110 9.40 -19.73 -28.20
C ALA A 110 8.45 -18.53 -28.30
N ARG A 111 7.14 -18.76 -28.17
CA ARG A 111 6.15 -17.67 -28.18
C ARG A 111 6.27 -16.88 -26.88
N THR A 112 5.94 -15.59 -26.97
CA THR A 112 6.01 -14.67 -25.83
C THR A 112 4.75 -13.84 -25.71
N LYS A 113 4.35 -13.55 -24.47
CA LYS A 113 3.29 -12.62 -24.13
C LYS A 113 3.77 -11.70 -23.02
N ASP A 114 3.74 -10.39 -23.27
CA ASP A 114 4.06 -9.40 -22.25
C ASP A 114 2.82 -9.17 -21.37
N LEU A 115 2.80 -9.83 -20.21
CA LEU A 115 1.65 -9.80 -19.32
C LEU A 115 1.54 -8.46 -18.59
N PHE A 116 2.67 -7.84 -18.26
CA PHE A 116 2.67 -6.55 -17.58
C PHE A 116 2.09 -5.45 -18.46
N GLN A 117 2.46 -5.40 -19.74
CA GLN A 117 1.87 -4.44 -20.68
C GLN A 117 0.39 -4.67 -20.91
N LEU A 118 -0.06 -5.93 -20.99
CA LEU A 118 -1.49 -6.25 -21.12
C LEU A 118 -2.29 -5.82 -19.90
N TYR A 119 -1.76 -6.06 -18.70
CA TYR A 119 -2.32 -5.59 -17.45
C TYR A 119 -2.45 -4.05 -17.46
N LYS A 120 -1.36 -3.36 -17.78
CA LYS A 120 -1.30 -1.89 -17.81
C LYS A 120 -2.30 -1.32 -18.80
N ALA A 121 -2.37 -1.86 -20.02
CA ALA A 121 -3.30 -1.41 -21.04
C ALA A 121 -4.77 -1.57 -20.61
N GLN A 122 -5.13 -2.69 -19.98
CA GLN A 122 -6.50 -2.92 -19.52
C GLN A 122 -6.89 -2.02 -18.35
N PHE A 123 -5.96 -1.75 -17.43
CA PHE A 123 -6.20 -0.89 -16.28
C PHE A 123 -6.18 0.60 -16.64
N SER A 124 -5.35 1.00 -17.61
CA SER A 124 -5.26 2.40 -18.05
C SER A 124 -6.48 2.85 -18.85
N THR A 125 -7.12 1.94 -19.57
CA THR A 125 -8.30 2.22 -20.40
C THR A 125 -9.33 1.10 -20.28
N PRO A 126 -10.05 1.01 -19.15
CA PRO A 126 -11.12 0.03 -18.98
C PRO A 126 -12.21 0.27 -20.04
N LYS A 127 -12.68 -0.80 -20.70
CA LYS A 127 -13.66 -0.68 -21.79
C LYS A 127 -15.01 -0.16 -21.35
N VAL A 128 -15.40 -0.45 -20.10
CA VAL A 128 -16.67 -0.03 -19.50
C VAL A 128 -16.39 0.26 -18.03
N SER A 129 -16.97 1.35 -17.51
CA SER A 129 -16.88 1.77 -16.12
C SER A 129 -18.25 2.24 -15.62
N SER A 130 -18.53 2.13 -14.31
CA SER A 130 -19.75 2.68 -13.73
C SER A 130 -19.76 4.20 -13.77
N THR A 131 -20.94 4.82 -13.76
CA THR A 131 -21.08 6.28 -13.68
C THR A 131 -20.32 6.83 -12.48
N GLY A 132 -19.47 7.85 -12.71
CA GLY A 132 -18.66 8.49 -11.67
C GLY A 132 -17.34 7.79 -11.33
N ALA A 133 -17.05 6.62 -11.93
CA ALA A 133 -15.74 5.98 -11.77
C ALA A 133 -14.66 6.76 -12.54
N PRO A 134 -13.41 6.81 -12.03
CA PRO A 134 -12.28 7.33 -12.79
C PRO A 134 -12.07 6.55 -14.10
N GLY A 135 -11.54 7.23 -15.12
CA GLY A 135 -11.27 6.62 -16.43
C GLY A 135 -10.15 5.58 -16.47
N ALA A 136 -9.46 5.36 -15.34
CA ALA A 136 -8.43 4.35 -15.17
C ALA A 136 -8.54 3.69 -13.80
N ILE A 137 -8.28 2.39 -13.74
CA ILE A 137 -8.10 1.65 -12.49
C ILE A 137 -6.66 1.90 -12.02
N PRO A 138 -6.37 2.18 -10.73
CA PRO A 138 -5.00 2.31 -10.25
C PRO A 138 -4.15 1.08 -10.59
N PHE A 139 -2.95 1.30 -11.15
CA PHE A 139 -2.05 0.24 -11.60
C PHE A 139 -0.57 0.52 -11.28
N PHE A 140 0.25 -0.53 -11.24
CA PHE A 140 1.70 -0.43 -11.04
C PHE A 140 2.39 0.10 -12.29
N ALA A 141 3.30 1.07 -12.10
CA ALA A 141 4.00 1.71 -13.22
C ALA A 141 5.12 0.83 -13.80
N ASN A 142 5.79 0.03 -12.95
CA ASN A 142 6.94 -0.78 -13.31
C ASN A 142 6.68 -2.27 -13.09
N ALA A 143 7.18 -3.12 -14.01
CA ALA A 143 7.06 -4.57 -13.89
C ALA A 143 7.78 -5.11 -12.65
N THR A 144 8.88 -4.46 -12.27
CA THR A 144 9.71 -4.87 -11.14
C THR A 144 9.06 -4.64 -9.77
N ASP A 145 7.91 -3.97 -9.71
CA ASP A 145 7.12 -3.78 -8.47
C ASP A 145 6.28 -5.03 -8.14
N LEU A 146 6.31 -6.04 -9.01
CA LEU A 146 5.49 -7.25 -8.92
C LEU A 146 6.34 -8.54 -9.02
N TYR A 147 5.87 -9.60 -8.36
CA TYR A 147 6.20 -10.98 -8.68
C TYR A 147 5.06 -11.59 -9.51
N TYR A 148 5.41 -12.50 -10.41
CA TYR A 148 4.46 -13.11 -11.34
C TYR A 148 4.42 -14.63 -11.14
N TYR A 149 3.21 -15.18 -11.03
CA TYR A 149 3.00 -16.61 -10.84
C TYR A 149 1.99 -17.14 -11.86
N VAL A 150 2.37 -18.21 -12.56
CA VAL A 150 1.43 -19.04 -13.31
C VAL A 150 0.92 -20.12 -12.35
N THR A 151 -0.36 -20.08 -12.02
CA THR A 151 -0.95 -21.00 -11.04
C THR A 151 -1.63 -22.20 -11.69
N ASP A 152 -2.04 -22.09 -12.96
CA ASP A 152 -2.61 -23.21 -13.72
C ASP A 152 -2.53 -22.96 -15.24
N PHE A 153 -2.39 -24.04 -16.02
CA PHE A 153 -2.45 -24.05 -17.48
C PHE A 153 -2.63 -25.47 -18.04
N ASP A 154 -3.14 -25.56 -19.27
CA ASP A 154 -3.31 -26.85 -19.96
C ASP A 154 -1.97 -27.37 -20.54
N ASN A 155 -1.39 -28.36 -19.87
CA ASN A 155 -0.14 -29.04 -20.27
C ASN A 155 -0.26 -29.88 -21.56
N THR A 156 -1.47 -30.14 -22.06
CA THR A 156 -1.66 -30.83 -23.35
C THR A 156 -1.58 -29.87 -24.54
N VAL A 157 -1.66 -28.56 -24.26
CA VAL A 157 -1.69 -27.49 -25.26
C VAL A 157 -0.44 -26.64 -25.19
N LEU A 158 0.04 -26.35 -23.97
CA LEU A 158 1.18 -25.50 -23.71
C LEU A 158 2.31 -26.28 -23.05
N SER A 159 3.56 -26.00 -23.44
CA SER A 159 4.76 -26.52 -22.78
C SER A 159 5.84 -25.44 -22.68
N ASN A 160 6.94 -25.75 -22.00
CA ASN A 160 8.06 -24.83 -21.78
C ASN A 160 7.62 -23.46 -21.20
N VAL A 161 6.57 -23.49 -20.36
CA VAL A 161 5.99 -22.30 -19.75
C VAL A 161 6.95 -21.75 -18.70
N SER A 162 7.33 -20.48 -18.87
CA SER A 162 8.18 -19.75 -17.93
C SER A 162 7.80 -18.27 -17.93
N ILE A 163 8.13 -17.57 -16.86
CA ILE A 163 7.85 -16.14 -16.71
C ILE A 163 9.06 -15.44 -16.08
N ASP A 164 9.43 -14.29 -16.64
CA ASP A 164 10.58 -13.52 -16.15
C ASP A 164 10.19 -12.39 -15.17
N ALA A 165 11.20 -11.70 -14.64
CA ALA A 165 11.00 -10.59 -13.71
C ALA A 165 10.38 -9.32 -14.34
N ASN A 166 10.24 -9.28 -15.67
CA ASN A 166 9.58 -8.20 -16.40
C ASN A 166 8.12 -8.54 -16.73
N GLY A 167 7.62 -9.71 -16.30
CA GLY A 167 6.27 -10.18 -16.60
C GLY A 167 6.12 -10.71 -18.02
N ILE A 168 7.21 -11.11 -18.68
CA ILE A 168 7.16 -11.73 -20.01
C ILE A 168 6.97 -13.23 -19.83
N LEU A 169 5.81 -13.73 -20.24
CA LEU A 169 5.49 -15.15 -20.32
C LEU A 169 6.09 -15.72 -21.59
N ARG A 170 6.84 -16.81 -21.49
CA ARG A 170 7.35 -17.60 -22.63
C ARG A 170 6.74 -19.00 -22.59
N TYR A 171 6.34 -19.50 -23.75
CA TYR A 171 5.66 -20.79 -23.88
C TYR A 171 5.77 -21.34 -25.32
N ASP A 172 5.53 -22.65 -25.44
CA ASP A 172 5.33 -23.33 -26.72
C ASP A 172 3.87 -23.78 -26.84
N VAL A 173 3.34 -23.80 -28.05
CA VAL A 173 2.04 -24.41 -28.38
C VAL A 173 2.31 -25.76 -29.04
N ILE A 174 1.96 -26.83 -28.34
CA ILE A 174 2.28 -28.21 -28.72
C ILE A 174 1.06 -29.05 -29.13
N GLY A 175 -0.15 -28.56 -28.86
CA GLY A 175 -1.39 -29.28 -29.14
C GLY A 175 -2.45 -28.40 -29.78
N THR A 176 -3.41 -29.03 -30.45
CA THR A 176 -4.57 -28.37 -31.05
C THR A 176 -5.66 -28.19 -29.99
N ALA A 177 -5.61 -27.10 -29.24
CA ALA A 177 -6.81 -26.63 -28.54
C ALA A 177 -7.80 -26.02 -29.55
N THR A 178 -9.06 -25.86 -29.14
CA THR A 178 -9.93 -24.81 -29.72
C THR A 178 -9.17 -23.48 -29.72
N ALA A 179 -9.51 -22.53 -30.60
CA ALA A 179 -8.66 -21.38 -30.99
C ALA A 179 -7.92 -20.59 -29.88
N CYS A 180 -8.30 -20.71 -28.61
CA CYS A 180 -7.55 -20.17 -27.47
C CYS A 180 -7.50 -21.14 -26.28
N SER A 181 -6.42 -21.06 -25.49
CA SER A 181 -6.33 -21.64 -24.14
C SER A 181 -6.20 -20.54 -23.07
N PHE A 182 -6.57 -20.86 -21.83
CA PHE A 182 -6.47 -19.95 -20.68
C PHE A 182 -5.31 -20.35 -19.77
N VAL A 183 -4.72 -19.34 -19.12
CA VAL A 183 -3.65 -19.48 -18.14
C VAL A 183 -4.08 -18.68 -16.91
N ASN A 184 -4.04 -19.30 -15.73
CA ASN A 184 -4.32 -18.62 -14.48
C ASN A 184 -3.05 -17.96 -13.96
N ILE A 185 -3.11 -16.64 -13.78
CA ILE A 185 -1.94 -15.82 -13.47
C ILE A 185 -2.26 -14.91 -12.29
N VAL A 186 -1.36 -14.90 -11.30
CA VAL A 186 -1.44 -14.07 -10.10
C VAL A 186 -0.25 -13.13 -10.06
N PHE A 187 -0.52 -11.85 -9.81
CA PHE A 187 0.50 -10.82 -9.58
C PHE A 187 0.56 -10.54 -8.08
N VAL A 188 1.75 -10.61 -7.49
CA VAL A 188 2.00 -10.34 -6.07
C VAL A 188 2.83 -9.07 -5.94
N ILE A 189 2.37 -8.13 -5.13
CA ILE A 189 3.03 -6.85 -4.87
C ILE A 189 4.26 -7.08 -3.98
N LYS A 190 5.39 -6.48 -4.35
CA LYS A 190 6.62 -6.53 -3.55
C LYS A 190 6.54 -5.73 -2.25
#